data_AF-A0A951G2P4-F1
#
_entry.id   AF-A0A951G2P4-F1
#
_cell.length_a   1.000
_cell.length_b   1.000
_cell.length_c   1.000
_cell.angle_alpha   90.00
_cell.angle_beta   90.00
_cell.angle_gamma   90.00
#
_symmetry.space_group_name_H-M   'P 1'
#
loop_
_entity.id
_entity.type
_entity.pdbx_description
1 polymer ?
#
loop_
_entity_poly.entity_id
_entity_poly.type
_entity_poly.pdbx_seq_one_letter_code
_entity_poly.pdbx_strand_id
1 'polypeptide(L)'
;MPTFCRHNRLIQNCPICSREQAIELRPIVTSSAPRTGQPRPSPAGPRRARPAAAQRAGAGGGVTVRRVARGSEDGYRNSLVIGLKSSADARRLAEEIAFAEHRLRVLEHAPPGLYAEVADAGANLEERTWLAFLIAYLGPLEGEHPFAEITRSRTSWASGQSPSLEGIGTGPRTAHDPARGPRTLDAYRMWAGRAGSQAVAFTGEAAWTPERRFARAFERLALPGLHRDARFELLVSLGRLGVYDVRAASLALGGVNDVTVGAKRAFGIGDPLLLERRASDLAGACGIPLETLDLGLHNWQRGERDTVGLGVDSEPEPEAVAGVQAALGL
;
A
#
# COMPACT_ATOMS: atom_id res chain seq x y z
N MET A 1 47.04 16.33 -1.12
CA MET A 1 45.89 16.20 -2.04
C MET A 1 44.70 15.69 -1.25
N PRO A 2 43.49 16.26 -1.40
CA PRO A 2 42.31 15.79 -0.67
C PRO A 2 41.93 14.37 -1.13
N THR A 3 41.87 13.43 -0.19
CA THR A 3 41.48 12.04 -0.45
C THR A 3 39.97 11.87 -0.26
N PHE A 4 39.32 11.29 -1.27
CA PHE A 4 37.91 10.91 -1.20
C PHE A 4 37.78 9.48 -0.67
N CYS A 5 36.77 9.23 0.16
CA CYS A 5 36.45 7.89 0.64
C CYS A 5 35.57 7.13 -0.36
N ARG A 6 35.35 5.84 -0.10
CA ARG A 6 34.42 4.97 -0.87
C ARG A 6 32.97 5.47 -0.94
N HIS A 7 32.58 6.42 -0.09
CA HIS A 7 31.26 7.06 -0.09
C HIS A 7 31.24 8.37 -0.91
N ASN A 8 32.24 8.58 -1.75
CA ASN A 8 32.40 9.71 -2.66
C ASN A 8 32.31 11.09 -1.97
N ARG A 9 32.89 11.19 -0.76
CA ARG A 9 33.04 12.42 0.02
C ARG A 9 34.49 12.55 0.47
N LEU A 10 34.93 13.77 0.78
CA LEU A 10 36.22 13.98 1.46
C LEU A 10 36.24 13.20 2.77
N ILE A 11 37.31 12.43 3.03
CA ILE A 11 37.43 11.55 4.20
C ILE A 11 37.09 12.28 5.51
N GLN A 12 37.58 13.51 5.67
CA GLN A 12 37.34 14.37 6.84
C GLN A 12 35.88 14.84 7.03
N ASN A 13 35.05 14.76 5.98
CA ASN A 13 33.66 15.24 5.97
C ASN A 13 32.64 14.10 5.81
N CYS A 14 33.08 12.84 5.84
CA CYS A 14 32.18 11.70 5.71
C CYS A 14 31.71 11.25 7.11
N PRO A 15 30.42 11.40 7.45
CA PRO A 15 29.90 11.04 8.78
C PRO A 15 29.92 9.53 9.06
N ILE A 16 30.11 8.71 8.02
CA ILE A 16 30.26 7.25 8.13
C ILE A 16 31.69 6.92 8.53
N CYS A 17 32.68 7.43 7.77
CA CYS A 17 34.10 7.18 8.05
C CYS A 17 34.54 7.81 9.39
N SER A 18 34.00 8.98 9.76
CA SER A 18 34.31 9.59 11.07
C SER A 18 33.81 8.75 12.24
N ARG A 19 32.69 8.04 12.05
CA ARG A 19 32.10 7.17 13.07
C ARG A 19 32.86 5.86 13.18
N GLU A 20 33.33 5.30 12.07
CA GLU A 20 34.19 4.11 12.02
C GLU A 20 35.54 4.37 12.72
N GLN A 21 36.18 5.52 12.47
CA GLN A 21 37.44 5.91 13.13
C GLN A 21 37.29 6.14 14.64
N ALA A 22 36.12 6.56 15.11
CA ALA A 22 35.86 6.77 16.53
C ALA A 22 35.67 5.45 17.32
N ILE A 23 35.46 4.32 16.64
CA ILE A 23 35.22 3.01 17.27
C ILE A 23 36.53 2.28 17.59
N GLU A 24 37.63 2.55 16.86
CA GLU A 24 38.90 1.82 17.01
C GLU A 24 39.74 2.17 18.26
N LEU A 25 39.33 3.14 19.08
CA LEU A 25 40.11 3.58 20.26
C LEU A 25 39.55 3.13 21.62
N ARG A 26 38.65 2.14 21.68
CA ARG A 26 38.22 1.58 22.97
C ARG A 26 39.05 0.34 23.32
N PRO A 27 39.86 0.35 24.40
CA PRO A 27 40.53 -0.85 24.88
C PRO A 27 39.48 -1.87 25.32
N ILE A 28 39.60 -3.10 24.83
CA ILE A 28 38.78 -4.23 25.23
C ILE A 28 39.18 -4.61 26.66
N VAL A 29 38.36 -4.25 27.64
CA VAL A 29 38.48 -4.76 29.01
C VAL A 29 37.67 -6.05 29.09
N THR A 30 38.36 -7.17 29.27
CA THR A 30 37.80 -8.50 29.52
C THR A 30 37.17 -8.56 30.91
N SER A 31 35.86 -8.80 30.98
CA SER A 31 35.14 -9.01 32.24
C SER A 31 35.12 -10.50 32.61
N SER A 32 35.85 -10.86 33.67
CA SER A 32 35.81 -12.16 34.33
C SER A 32 35.35 -12.01 35.79
N ALA A 33 34.34 -12.81 36.17
CA ALA A 33 33.95 -13.23 37.53
C ALA A 33 33.00 -12.30 38.36
N PRO A 34 32.36 -12.81 39.46
CA PRO A 34 31.08 -13.52 39.43
C PRO A 34 30.00 -12.99 40.43
N ARG A 35 28.81 -13.61 40.40
CA ARG A 35 27.58 -13.33 41.18
C ARG A 35 27.70 -13.49 42.70
N THR A 36 27.12 -12.54 43.45
CA THR A 36 26.33 -12.68 44.70
C THR A 36 25.36 -11.47 44.71
N GLY A 37 24.11 -11.44 45.17
CA GLY A 37 23.33 -12.21 46.13
C GLY A 37 22.61 -11.17 47.01
N GLN A 38 21.28 -11.02 46.85
CA GLN A 38 20.26 -10.50 47.81
C GLN A 38 19.21 -9.54 47.20
N PRO A 39 17.89 -9.77 47.39
CA PRO A 39 16.84 -8.83 47.04
C PRO A 39 16.51 -7.88 48.20
N ARG A 40 16.39 -6.57 47.90
CA ARG A 40 15.94 -5.55 48.87
C ARG A 40 14.43 -5.26 48.70
N PRO A 41 13.66 -5.14 49.80
CA PRO A 41 12.22 -4.88 49.76
C PRO A 41 11.91 -3.40 49.53
N SER A 42 10.85 -3.12 48.76
CA SER A 42 10.27 -1.78 48.56
C SER A 42 9.28 -1.43 49.68
N PRO A 43 9.34 -0.23 50.27
CA PRO A 43 8.26 0.28 51.09
C PRO A 43 7.20 1.01 50.25
N ALA A 44 5.94 0.71 50.55
CA ALA A 44 4.77 1.41 50.06
C ALA A 44 4.60 2.78 50.77
N GLY A 45 4.23 3.81 50.00
CA GLY A 45 3.92 5.16 50.49
C GLY A 45 3.17 5.97 49.42
N PRO A 46 2.36 6.98 49.80
CA PRO A 46 0.97 7.06 49.35
C PRO A 46 0.70 7.94 48.11
N ARG A 47 -0.40 7.60 47.43
CA ARG A 47 -1.04 8.35 46.33
C ARG A 47 -1.40 9.77 46.75
N ARG A 48 -0.90 10.76 46.00
CA ARG A 48 -1.51 12.09 45.86
C ARG A 48 -1.88 12.31 44.40
N ALA A 49 -3.17 12.54 44.15
CA ALA A 49 -3.69 13.00 42.88
C ALA A 49 -3.49 14.52 42.74
N ARG A 50 -3.04 14.97 41.56
CA ARG A 50 -3.22 16.33 41.02
C ARG A 50 -3.12 16.28 39.48
N PRO A 51 -3.68 17.28 38.77
CA PRO A 51 -4.43 17.07 37.53
C PRO A 51 -3.66 17.44 36.26
N ALA A 52 -4.32 17.10 35.15
CA ALA A 52 -4.02 17.35 33.74
C ALA A 52 -3.00 18.46 33.41
N ALA A 53 -1.95 18.06 32.69
CA ALA A 53 -1.18 18.93 31.81
C ALA A 53 -0.98 18.22 30.48
N ALA A 54 -1.40 18.90 29.42
CA ALA A 54 -1.31 18.49 28.03
C ALA A 54 0.11 18.01 27.66
N GLN A 55 0.24 16.73 27.36
CA GLN A 55 1.42 16.21 26.68
C GLN A 55 1.18 16.22 25.18
N ARG A 56 1.73 17.26 24.57
CA ARG A 56 2.08 17.33 23.15
C ARG A 56 2.82 16.05 22.78
N ALA A 57 2.14 15.12 22.11
CA ALA A 57 2.80 14.03 21.40
C ALA A 57 3.40 14.61 20.12
N GLY A 58 4.64 15.09 20.23
CA GLY A 58 5.49 15.38 19.09
C GLY A 58 5.74 14.11 18.30
N ALA A 59 5.75 14.25 16.98
CA ALA A 59 6.07 13.21 16.01
C ALA A 59 7.45 12.60 16.28
N GLY A 60 7.49 11.51 17.03
CA GLY A 60 8.60 10.56 17.06
C GLY A 60 8.23 9.39 16.15
N GLY A 61 9.02 9.14 15.10
CA GLY A 61 8.93 7.93 14.31
C GLY A 61 9.24 6.72 15.20
N GLY A 62 8.21 6.22 15.88
CA GLY A 62 8.30 5.03 16.71
C GLY A 62 8.45 3.79 15.84
N VAL A 63 9.34 2.89 16.23
CA VAL A 63 9.41 1.54 15.66
C VAL A 63 8.12 0.81 16.05
N THR A 64 7.22 0.59 15.09
CA THR A 64 6.03 -0.23 15.29
C THR A 64 6.38 -1.70 15.07
N VAL A 65 6.36 -2.49 16.14
CA VAL A 65 6.57 -3.95 16.05
C VAL A 65 5.20 -4.60 15.84
N ARG A 66 4.88 -4.96 14.61
CA ARG A 66 3.70 -5.78 14.28
C ARG A 66 4.10 -7.25 14.29
N ARG A 67 3.47 -8.06 15.16
CA ARG A 67 3.64 -9.52 15.13
C ARG A 67 2.87 -10.06 13.94
N VAL A 68 3.58 -10.53 12.91
CA VAL A 68 2.97 -11.13 11.74
C VAL A 68 2.94 -12.64 11.92
N ALA A 69 1.80 -13.28 11.65
CA ALA A 69 1.68 -14.73 11.59
C ALA A 69 2.59 -15.26 10.47
N ARG A 70 3.55 -16.12 10.83
CA ARG A 70 4.41 -16.85 9.90
C ARG A 70 4.16 -18.33 10.11
N GLY A 71 4.03 -19.06 9.00
CA GLY A 71 4.08 -20.52 9.04
C GLY A 71 5.42 -21.02 9.57
N SER A 72 5.43 -22.23 10.12
CA SER A 72 6.68 -22.92 10.49
C SER A 72 7.54 -23.13 9.24
N GLU A 73 8.85 -22.96 9.37
CA GLU A 73 9.78 -23.30 8.31
C GLU A 73 9.72 -24.81 8.05
N ASP A 74 9.39 -25.19 6.81
CA ASP A 74 9.14 -26.58 6.39
C ASP A 74 10.03 -27.00 5.22
N GLY A 75 11.07 -26.21 4.92
CA GLY A 75 11.99 -26.46 3.81
C GLY A 75 11.52 -25.88 2.48
N TYR A 76 10.35 -25.23 2.39
CA TYR A 76 9.87 -24.60 1.16
C TYR A 76 10.88 -23.62 0.55
N ARG A 77 11.10 -23.71 -0.76
CA ARG A 77 11.97 -22.82 -1.54
C ARG A 77 11.36 -22.60 -2.93
N ASN A 78 11.29 -21.35 -3.35
CA ASN A 78 10.91 -20.97 -4.70
C ASN A 78 11.72 -19.74 -5.15
N SER A 79 12.19 -19.71 -6.39
CA SER A 79 13.04 -18.64 -6.92
C SER A 79 12.30 -17.32 -7.16
N LEU A 80 10.98 -17.36 -7.34
CA LEU A 80 10.13 -16.18 -7.52
C LEU A 80 9.89 -15.46 -6.18
N VAL A 81 9.81 -16.21 -5.08
CA VAL A 81 9.50 -15.71 -3.72
C VAL A 81 10.52 -16.18 -2.69
N ILE A 82 11.78 -15.84 -2.94
CA ILE A 82 12.95 -16.31 -2.15
C ILE A 82 12.85 -16.00 -0.65
N GLY A 83 12.09 -14.97 -0.28
CA GLY A 83 11.89 -14.58 1.10
C GLY A 83 10.93 -15.48 1.88
N LEU A 84 10.12 -16.30 1.20
CA LEU A 84 9.24 -17.28 1.84
C LEU A 84 10.00 -18.55 2.22
N LYS A 85 9.74 -19.05 3.44
CA LYS A 85 10.39 -20.24 4.03
C LYS A 85 9.41 -21.31 4.47
N SER A 86 8.11 -21.07 4.29
CA SER A 86 7.01 -21.95 4.69
C SER A 86 6.05 -22.13 3.51
N SER A 87 5.69 -23.37 3.20
CA SER A 87 4.67 -23.69 2.18
C SER A 87 3.30 -23.14 2.58
N ALA A 88 3.02 -23.02 3.89
CA ALA A 88 1.79 -22.41 4.39
C ALA A 88 1.71 -20.90 4.06
N ASP A 89 2.81 -20.16 4.22
CA ASP A 89 2.86 -18.74 3.86
C ASP A 89 2.76 -18.54 2.33
N ALA A 90 3.35 -19.46 1.55
CA ALA A 90 3.24 -19.46 0.09
C ALA A 90 1.82 -19.77 -0.38
N ARG A 91 1.12 -20.72 0.25
CA ARG A 91 -0.29 -21.02 -0.05
C ARG A 91 -1.20 -19.83 0.22
N ARG A 92 -1.02 -19.17 1.36
CA ARG A 92 -1.74 -17.92 1.67
C ARG A 92 -1.44 -16.80 0.67
N LEU A 93 -0.19 -16.66 0.22
CA LEU A 93 0.14 -15.69 -0.82
C LEU A 93 -0.57 -16.04 -2.13
N ALA A 94 -0.62 -17.31 -2.49
CA ALA A 94 -1.32 -17.77 -3.70
C ALA A 94 -2.81 -17.43 -3.65
N GLU A 95 -3.47 -17.69 -2.52
CA GLU A 95 -4.88 -17.37 -2.29
C GLU A 95 -5.16 -15.87 -2.46
N GLU A 96 -4.33 -15.00 -1.87
CA GLU A 96 -4.55 -13.55 -1.98
C GLU A 96 -4.23 -12.99 -3.37
N ILE A 97 -3.25 -13.55 -4.08
CA ILE A 97 -2.99 -13.20 -5.48
C ILE A 97 -4.17 -13.63 -6.36
N ALA A 98 -4.68 -14.85 -6.19
CA ALA A 98 -5.83 -15.35 -6.93
C ALA A 98 -7.10 -14.53 -6.61
N PHE A 99 -7.28 -14.09 -5.38
CA PHE A 99 -8.41 -13.22 -5.01
C PHE A 99 -8.31 -11.86 -5.69
N ALA A 100 -7.12 -11.24 -5.68
CA ALA A 100 -6.89 -9.99 -6.38
C ALA A 100 -7.12 -10.13 -7.89
N GLU A 101 -6.78 -11.27 -8.48
CA GLU A 101 -6.98 -11.55 -9.90
C GLU A 101 -8.47 -11.71 -10.24
N HIS A 102 -9.20 -12.50 -9.44
CA HIS A 102 -10.65 -12.62 -9.51
C HIS A 102 -11.33 -11.24 -9.43
N ARG A 103 -10.87 -10.38 -8.50
CA ARG A 103 -11.36 -9.00 -8.41
C ARG A 103 -11.24 -8.24 -9.71
N LEU A 104 -10.06 -8.25 -10.35
CA LEU A 104 -9.89 -7.51 -11.61
C LEU A 104 -10.81 -8.05 -12.71
N ARG A 105 -11.01 -9.37 -12.78
CA ARG A 105 -11.95 -9.99 -13.73
C ARG A 105 -13.40 -9.59 -13.46
N VAL A 106 -13.81 -9.55 -12.19
CA VAL A 106 -15.14 -9.08 -11.79
C VAL A 106 -15.35 -7.62 -12.19
N LEU A 107 -14.38 -6.73 -11.93
CA LEU A 107 -14.49 -5.33 -12.34
C LEU A 107 -14.64 -5.17 -13.86
N GLU A 108 -13.92 -6.00 -14.63
CA GLU A 108 -13.92 -5.93 -16.09
C GLU A 108 -15.23 -6.46 -16.71
N HIS A 109 -15.84 -7.49 -16.13
CA HIS A 109 -16.98 -8.19 -16.76
C HIS A 109 -18.32 -7.98 -16.07
N ALA A 110 -18.34 -7.84 -14.75
CA ALA A 110 -19.56 -7.73 -13.94
C ALA A 110 -19.31 -6.87 -12.69
N PRO A 111 -18.96 -5.58 -12.85
CA PRO A 111 -18.57 -4.73 -11.74
C PRO A 111 -19.72 -4.58 -10.72
N PRO A 112 -19.48 -4.78 -9.42
CA PRO A 112 -20.52 -4.73 -8.41
C PRO A 112 -20.78 -3.31 -7.89
N GLY A 113 -22.00 -3.05 -7.41
CA GLY A 113 -22.34 -1.85 -6.66
C GLY A 113 -21.95 -0.55 -7.39
N LEU A 114 -21.22 0.34 -6.69
CA LEU A 114 -20.81 1.62 -7.27
C LEU A 114 -19.79 1.46 -8.41
N TYR A 115 -19.07 0.34 -8.51
CA TYR A 115 -18.24 0.10 -9.69
C TYR A 115 -19.08 -0.08 -10.95
N ALA A 116 -20.29 -0.63 -10.85
CA ALA A 116 -21.22 -0.70 -12.00
C ALA A 116 -21.59 0.69 -12.51
N GLU A 117 -21.86 1.62 -11.59
CA GLU A 117 -22.15 3.02 -11.93
C GLU A 117 -20.92 3.72 -12.57
N VAL A 118 -19.71 3.39 -12.11
CA VAL A 118 -18.48 3.88 -12.74
C VAL A 118 -18.27 3.28 -14.14
N ALA A 119 -18.63 2.02 -14.36
CA ALA A 119 -18.49 1.34 -15.64
C ALA A 119 -19.53 1.78 -16.69
N ASP A 120 -20.66 2.36 -16.29
CA ASP A 120 -21.75 2.77 -17.19
C ASP A 120 -21.29 3.80 -18.23
N ALA A 121 -21.09 3.34 -19.47
CA ALA A 121 -20.68 4.18 -20.59
C ALA A 121 -21.72 5.25 -20.98
N GLY A 122 -22.99 5.09 -20.58
CA GLY A 122 -24.04 6.08 -20.78
C GLY A 122 -23.99 7.26 -19.80
N ALA A 123 -23.28 7.11 -18.67
CA ALA A 123 -23.15 8.16 -17.68
C ALA A 123 -22.04 9.17 -18.02
N ASN A 124 -22.15 10.38 -17.45
CA ASN A 124 -21.18 11.45 -17.68
C ASN A 124 -19.77 11.04 -17.18
N LEU A 125 -18.77 11.16 -18.05
CA LEU A 125 -17.38 10.75 -17.77
C LEU A 125 -16.78 11.40 -16.52
N GLU A 126 -17.06 12.69 -16.28
CA GLU A 126 -16.54 13.41 -15.12
C GLU A 126 -17.20 12.92 -13.83
N GLU A 127 -18.49 12.60 -13.85
CA GLU A 127 -19.20 12.03 -12.69
C GLU A 127 -18.69 10.62 -12.36
N ARG A 128 -18.50 9.79 -13.39
CA ARG A 128 -17.92 8.44 -13.24
C ARG A 128 -16.50 8.49 -12.65
N THR A 129 -15.68 9.43 -13.14
CA THR A 129 -14.30 9.61 -12.66
C THR A 129 -14.27 10.11 -11.22
N TRP A 130 -15.18 11.03 -10.87
CA TRP A 130 -15.30 11.53 -9.51
C TRP A 130 -15.75 10.44 -8.54
N LEU A 131 -16.72 9.61 -8.95
CA LEU A 131 -17.16 8.46 -8.17
C LEU A 131 -16.03 7.46 -7.94
N ALA A 132 -15.26 7.12 -8.98
CA ALA A 132 -14.08 6.25 -8.84
C ALA A 132 -13.04 6.84 -7.87
N PHE A 133 -12.79 8.14 -7.94
CA PHE A 133 -11.93 8.84 -6.99
C PHE A 133 -12.44 8.71 -5.55
N LEU A 134 -13.74 8.94 -5.31
CA LEU A 134 -14.32 8.80 -3.96
C LEU A 134 -14.21 7.37 -3.43
N ILE A 135 -14.44 6.36 -4.28
CA ILE A 135 -14.26 4.95 -3.91
C ILE A 135 -12.81 4.68 -3.48
N ALA A 136 -11.83 5.08 -4.28
CA ALA A 136 -10.42 4.86 -3.96
C ALA A 136 -9.93 5.69 -2.76
N TYR A 137 -10.48 6.89 -2.57
CA TYR A 137 -10.11 7.79 -1.48
C TYR A 137 -10.66 7.34 -0.13
N LEU A 138 -11.96 6.97 -0.08
CA LEU A 138 -12.60 6.53 1.16
C LEU A 138 -12.32 5.07 1.49
N GLY A 139 -12.09 4.24 0.45
CA GLY A 139 -11.98 2.79 0.58
C GLY A 139 -13.34 2.15 0.88
N PRO A 140 -13.80 1.15 0.12
CA PRO A 140 -15.00 0.39 0.47
C PRO A 140 -14.89 -0.22 1.87
N LEU A 141 -16.01 -0.25 2.60
CA LEU A 141 -16.10 -0.95 3.88
C LEU A 141 -15.98 -2.47 3.68
N GLU A 142 -15.49 -3.16 4.71
CA GLU A 142 -15.68 -4.60 4.83
C GLU A 142 -17.10 -4.90 5.34
N GLY A 143 -17.77 -5.91 4.77
CA GLY A 143 -19.12 -6.32 5.16
C GLY A 143 -20.12 -6.41 4.01
N GLU A 144 -21.41 -6.49 4.37
CA GLU A 144 -22.52 -6.67 3.42
C GLU A 144 -22.81 -5.44 2.55
N HIS A 145 -22.40 -4.25 2.99
CA HIS A 145 -22.65 -3.00 2.27
C HIS A 145 -21.37 -2.18 2.05
N PRO A 146 -20.45 -2.65 1.19
CA PRO A 146 -19.13 -2.03 1.04
C PRO A 146 -19.17 -0.55 0.65
N PHE A 147 -20.23 -0.12 -0.04
CA PHE A 147 -20.35 1.24 -0.58
C PHE A 147 -21.27 2.16 0.24
N ALA A 148 -21.82 1.73 1.37
CA ALA A 148 -22.85 2.48 2.09
C ALA A 148 -22.44 3.93 2.42
N GLU A 149 -21.22 4.12 2.93
CA GLU A 149 -20.70 5.44 3.31
C GLU A 149 -20.42 6.33 2.11
N ILE A 150 -19.97 5.75 1.00
CA ILE A 150 -19.73 6.48 -0.24
C ILE A 150 -21.06 6.92 -0.84
N THR A 151 -22.06 6.04 -0.89
CA THR A 151 -23.41 6.36 -1.36
C THR A 151 -24.04 7.47 -0.53
N ARG A 152 -23.88 7.42 0.79
CA ARG A 152 -24.43 8.41 1.73
C ARG A 152 -23.80 9.80 1.58
N SER A 153 -22.49 9.85 1.34
CA SER A 153 -21.72 11.11 1.41
C SER A 153 -21.41 11.74 0.05
N ARG A 154 -21.47 10.98 -1.05
CA ARG A 154 -21.05 11.46 -2.37
C ARG A 154 -21.80 12.72 -2.82
N THR A 155 -21.04 13.64 -3.40
CA THR A 155 -21.56 14.80 -4.14
C THR A 155 -21.28 14.62 -5.62
N SER A 156 -21.96 15.37 -6.50
CA SER A 156 -21.63 15.35 -7.92
C SER A 156 -20.38 16.18 -8.22
N TRP A 157 -19.66 15.81 -9.29
CA TRP A 157 -18.57 16.61 -9.81
C TRP A 157 -19.06 18.01 -10.19
N ALA A 158 -20.17 18.08 -10.94
CA ALA A 158 -20.75 19.30 -11.47
C ALA A 158 -21.18 20.31 -10.38
N SER A 159 -21.59 19.82 -9.20
CA SER A 159 -21.98 20.72 -8.09
C SER A 159 -20.80 21.55 -7.55
N GLY A 160 -19.57 21.10 -7.76
CA GLY A 160 -18.38 21.68 -7.13
C GLY A 160 -18.30 21.48 -5.62
N GLN A 161 -19.32 20.89 -4.98
CA GLN A 161 -19.37 20.71 -3.54
C GLN A 161 -18.48 19.55 -3.10
N SER A 162 -17.79 19.73 -1.98
CA SER A 162 -17.05 18.64 -1.32
C SER A 162 -18.00 17.81 -0.46
N PRO A 163 -17.90 16.47 -0.48
CA PRO A 163 -18.69 15.60 0.38
C PRO A 163 -18.45 15.90 1.86
N SER A 164 -19.50 15.76 2.68
CA SER A 164 -19.35 15.83 4.13
C SER A 164 -18.71 14.54 4.65
N LEU A 165 -17.55 14.66 5.30
CA LEU A 165 -16.74 13.54 5.79
C LEU A 165 -16.81 13.38 7.31
N GLU A 166 -17.65 14.16 8.00
CA GLU A 166 -17.77 14.07 9.46
C GLU A 166 -18.31 12.69 9.87
N GLY A 167 -17.55 11.97 10.69
CA GLY A 167 -17.92 10.65 11.21
C GLY A 167 -18.01 9.56 10.14
N ILE A 168 -17.41 9.74 8.96
CA ILE A 168 -17.52 8.77 7.86
C ILE A 168 -16.79 7.46 8.18
N GLY A 169 -17.45 6.33 7.93
CA GLY A 169 -16.81 5.02 7.95
C GLY A 169 -15.90 4.85 6.74
N THR A 170 -14.77 4.17 6.90
CA THR A 170 -13.76 4.00 5.83
C THR A 170 -13.20 2.58 5.79
N GLY A 171 -12.77 2.17 4.60
CA GLY A 171 -12.18 0.87 4.35
C GLY A 171 -10.72 0.73 4.80
N PRO A 172 -10.17 -0.50 4.81
CA PRO A 172 -8.80 -0.77 5.26
C PRO A 172 -7.71 -0.03 4.46
N ARG A 173 -7.99 0.29 3.19
CA ARG A 173 -7.09 1.00 2.25
C ARG A 173 -7.42 2.48 2.04
N THR A 174 -8.16 3.09 2.97
CA THR A 174 -8.55 4.51 2.90
C THR A 174 -7.35 5.47 2.87
N ALA A 175 -7.45 6.51 2.04
CA ALA A 175 -6.58 7.68 2.08
C ALA A 175 -7.18 8.84 2.90
N HIS A 176 -8.37 8.64 3.46
CA HIS A 176 -9.00 9.65 4.31
C HIS A 176 -8.28 9.77 5.65
N ASP A 177 -7.73 10.95 5.91
CA ASP A 177 -7.28 11.38 7.24
C ASP A 177 -8.31 12.37 7.79
N PRO A 178 -9.01 12.08 8.91
CA PRO A 178 -10.00 12.99 9.49
C PRO A 178 -9.47 14.40 9.76
N ALA A 179 -8.17 14.55 10.05
CA ALA A 179 -7.56 15.86 10.31
C ALA A 179 -7.26 16.66 9.03
N ARG A 180 -7.29 16.02 7.86
CA ARG A 180 -6.84 16.61 6.58
C ARG A 180 -7.80 16.38 5.42
N GLY A 181 -8.90 15.66 5.64
CA GLY A 181 -9.76 15.14 4.58
C GLY A 181 -10.22 16.17 3.55
N PRO A 182 -10.76 17.32 3.97
CA PRO A 182 -11.17 18.37 3.02
C PRO A 182 -10.04 18.86 2.11
N ARG A 183 -8.80 18.97 2.65
CA ARG A 183 -7.66 19.45 1.86
C ARG A 183 -7.28 18.51 0.73
N THR A 184 -7.44 17.20 0.90
CA THR A 184 -7.16 16.21 -0.15
C THR A 184 -8.15 16.34 -1.30
N LEU A 185 -9.44 16.51 -0.98
CA LEU A 185 -10.51 16.70 -1.97
C LEU A 185 -10.30 17.99 -2.77
N ASP A 186 -10.00 19.09 -2.08
CA ASP A 186 -9.72 20.38 -2.71
C ASP A 186 -8.47 20.28 -3.61
N ALA A 187 -7.42 19.59 -3.15
CA ALA A 187 -6.21 19.36 -3.94
C ALA A 187 -6.50 18.57 -5.23
N TYR A 188 -7.37 17.56 -5.17
CA TYR A 188 -7.79 16.79 -6.34
C TYR A 188 -8.58 17.66 -7.31
N ARG A 189 -9.58 18.42 -6.84
CA ARG A 189 -10.36 19.35 -7.68
C ARG A 189 -9.47 20.39 -8.35
N MET A 190 -8.55 21.00 -7.59
CA MET A 190 -7.58 21.95 -8.14
C MET A 190 -6.66 21.30 -9.18
N TRP A 191 -6.23 20.06 -8.96
CA TRP A 191 -5.40 19.32 -9.91
C TRP A 191 -6.12 19.08 -11.24
N ALA A 192 -7.34 18.56 -11.20
CA ALA A 192 -8.16 18.37 -12.40
C ALA A 192 -8.49 19.71 -13.08
N GLY A 193 -8.85 20.74 -12.29
CA GLY A 193 -9.14 22.08 -12.78
C GLY A 193 -7.97 22.73 -13.53
N ARG A 194 -6.72 22.52 -13.09
CA ARG A 194 -5.53 23.00 -13.82
C ARG A 194 -5.37 22.37 -15.20
N ALA A 195 -5.86 21.14 -15.40
CA ALA A 195 -5.89 20.49 -16.70
C ALA A 195 -7.13 20.83 -17.53
N GLY A 196 -8.12 21.52 -16.93
CA GLY A 196 -9.41 21.85 -17.54
C GLY A 196 -10.52 20.85 -17.20
N SER A 197 -10.21 19.57 -17.01
CA SER A 197 -11.17 18.55 -16.59
C SER A 197 -10.45 17.32 -16.01
N GLN A 198 -11.18 16.40 -15.35
CA GLN A 198 -10.58 15.12 -14.93
C GLN A 198 -10.18 14.30 -16.15
N ALA A 199 -11.04 14.21 -17.17
CA ALA A 199 -10.77 13.45 -18.38
C ALA A 199 -9.46 13.87 -19.07
N VAL A 200 -9.21 15.18 -19.19
CA VAL A 200 -7.94 15.69 -19.74
C VAL A 200 -6.76 15.33 -18.85
N ALA A 201 -6.92 15.44 -17.52
CA ALA A 201 -5.88 15.14 -16.55
C ALA A 201 -5.40 13.68 -16.59
N PHE A 202 -6.33 12.72 -16.77
CA PHE A 202 -6.04 11.29 -16.87
C PHE A 202 -5.57 10.86 -18.27
N THR A 203 -6.14 11.42 -19.34
CA THR A 203 -5.83 10.99 -20.72
C THR A 203 -4.46 11.49 -21.19
N GLY A 204 -4.11 12.73 -20.85
CA GLY A 204 -2.86 13.34 -21.28
C GLY A 204 -2.77 13.53 -22.81
N GLU A 205 -1.59 13.29 -23.39
CA GLU A 205 -1.36 13.47 -24.83
C GLU A 205 -1.82 12.23 -25.62
N ALA A 206 -2.33 12.45 -26.84
CA ALA A 206 -2.83 11.37 -27.70
C ALA A 206 -1.79 10.28 -28.02
N ALA A 207 -0.51 10.63 -28.07
CA ALA A 207 0.59 9.70 -28.37
C ALA A 207 1.00 8.81 -27.19
N TRP A 208 0.43 9.01 -25.99
CA TRP A 208 0.80 8.19 -24.82
C TRP A 208 0.18 6.80 -24.92
N THR A 209 1.00 5.78 -24.67
CA THR A 209 0.53 4.41 -24.44
C THR A 209 -0.24 4.32 -23.11
N PRO A 210 -1.07 3.28 -22.91
CA PRO A 210 -1.80 3.07 -21.65
C PRO A 210 -0.88 3.08 -20.43
N GLU A 211 0.29 2.47 -20.55
CA GLU A 211 1.31 2.39 -19.50
C GLU A 211 1.91 3.76 -19.17
N ARG A 212 2.14 4.58 -20.20
CA ARG A 212 2.66 5.94 -20.03
C ARG A 212 1.60 6.85 -19.41
N ARG A 213 0.33 6.71 -19.81
CA ARG A 213 -0.79 7.44 -19.19
C ARG A 213 -0.89 7.10 -17.70
N PHE A 214 -0.88 5.81 -17.36
CA PHE A 214 -0.88 5.36 -15.97
C PHE A 214 0.28 5.98 -15.16
N ALA A 215 1.52 5.84 -15.65
CA ALA A 215 2.70 6.34 -14.95
C ALA A 215 2.63 7.86 -14.71
N ARG A 216 2.23 8.63 -15.73
CA ARG A 216 2.10 10.08 -15.61
C ARG A 216 0.96 10.52 -14.71
N ALA A 217 -0.20 9.86 -14.79
CA ALA A 217 -1.31 10.14 -13.89
C ALA A 217 -0.91 9.80 -12.44
N PHE A 218 -0.26 8.66 -12.21
CA PHE A 218 0.20 8.24 -10.88
C PHE A 218 1.17 9.22 -10.24
N GLU A 219 2.15 9.72 -11.00
CA GLU A 219 3.08 10.78 -10.57
C GLU A 219 2.34 12.07 -10.20
N ARG A 220 1.44 12.52 -11.08
CA ARG A 220 0.72 13.80 -10.92
C ARG A 220 -0.33 13.76 -9.80
N LEU A 221 -0.84 12.58 -9.49
CA LEU A 221 -1.78 12.34 -8.40
C LEU A 221 -1.11 12.32 -7.02
N ALA A 222 0.20 12.57 -6.89
CA ALA A 222 0.91 12.69 -5.61
C ALA A 222 0.49 13.93 -4.78
N LEU A 223 -0.82 14.05 -4.53
CA LEU A 223 -1.47 15.15 -3.85
C LEU A 223 -1.32 15.00 -2.33
N PRO A 224 -1.40 16.09 -1.55
CA PRO A 224 -1.41 16.01 -0.10
C PRO A 224 -2.51 15.07 0.39
N GLY A 225 -2.15 14.05 1.17
CA GLY A 225 -3.07 13.07 1.73
C GLY A 225 -3.39 11.86 0.82
N LEU A 226 -3.10 11.93 -0.48
CA LEU A 226 -3.38 10.82 -1.40
C LEU A 226 -2.14 9.92 -1.57
N HIS A 227 -2.07 8.85 -0.77
CA HIS A 227 -0.92 7.95 -0.73
C HIS A 227 -0.84 7.02 -1.95
N ARG A 228 0.26 6.23 -2.04
CA ARG A 228 0.51 5.28 -3.13
C ARG A 228 -0.69 4.36 -3.38
N ASP A 229 -1.15 3.68 -2.35
CA ASP A 229 -2.18 2.63 -2.50
C ASP A 229 -3.51 3.16 -3.07
N ALA A 230 -3.97 4.34 -2.65
CA ALA A 230 -5.20 4.96 -3.18
C ALA A 230 -5.03 5.45 -4.62
N ARG A 231 -3.85 6.00 -4.97
CA ARG A 231 -3.55 6.41 -6.36
C ARG A 231 -3.49 5.20 -7.29
N PHE A 232 -2.86 4.13 -6.82
CA PHE A 232 -2.74 2.89 -7.59
C PHE A 232 -4.12 2.27 -7.80
N GLU A 233 -4.90 2.13 -6.73
CA GLU A 233 -6.26 1.58 -6.78
C GLU A 233 -7.17 2.38 -7.72
N LEU A 234 -7.13 3.72 -7.63
CA LEU A 234 -7.90 4.59 -8.52
C LEU A 234 -7.61 4.29 -10.00
N LEU A 235 -6.34 4.24 -10.37
CA LEU A 235 -5.95 4.04 -11.77
C LEU A 235 -6.23 2.62 -12.26
N VAL A 236 -6.03 1.61 -11.41
CA VAL A 236 -6.37 0.22 -11.74
C VAL A 236 -7.88 0.07 -11.93
N SER A 237 -8.68 0.59 -11.00
CA SER A 237 -10.15 0.58 -11.11
C SER A 237 -10.62 1.30 -12.38
N LEU A 238 -10.12 2.51 -12.66
CA LEU A 238 -10.49 3.26 -13.86
C LEU A 238 -10.13 2.52 -15.17
N GLY A 239 -8.98 1.85 -15.21
CA GLY A 239 -8.56 1.04 -16.35
C GLY A 239 -9.44 -0.20 -16.54
N ARG A 240 -9.67 -0.96 -15.46
CA ARG A 240 -10.46 -2.21 -15.49
C ARG A 240 -11.94 -1.98 -15.78
N LEU A 241 -12.49 -0.86 -15.33
CA LEU A 241 -13.88 -0.47 -15.59
C LEU A 241 -14.07 0.18 -16.98
N GLY A 242 -13.01 0.25 -17.79
CA GLY A 242 -13.06 0.81 -19.15
C GLY A 242 -13.32 2.32 -19.19
N VAL A 243 -13.05 3.06 -18.11
CA VAL A 243 -13.25 4.52 -18.06
C VAL A 243 -12.13 5.24 -18.81
N TYR A 244 -10.89 4.78 -18.63
CA TYR A 244 -9.72 5.29 -19.33
C TYR A 244 -8.84 4.15 -19.81
N ASP A 245 -8.18 4.33 -20.96
CA ASP A 245 -7.18 3.41 -21.47
C ASP A 245 -5.84 3.62 -20.73
N VAL A 246 -5.76 3.08 -19.51
CA VAL A 246 -4.62 3.14 -18.59
C VAL A 246 -4.28 1.74 -18.06
N ARG A 247 -2.99 1.42 -17.94
CA ARG A 247 -2.52 0.11 -17.43
C ARG A 247 -1.26 0.26 -16.59
N ALA A 248 -1.15 -0.48 -15.50
CA ALA A 248 0.08 -0.48 -14.70
C ALA A 248 1.22 -1.23 -15.43
N ALA A 249 2.37 -0.58 -15.59
CA ALA A 249 3.62 -1.22 -16.04
C ALA A 249 4.63 -1.45 -14.89
N SER A 250 4.31 -0.95 -13.71
CA SER A 250 5.11 -1.04 -12.49
C SER A 250 4.17 -0.95 -11.30
N LEU A 251 4.54 -1.57 -10.18
CA LEU A 251 3.84 -1.44 -8.91
C LEU A 251 4.22 -0.14 -8.17
N ALA A 252 5.22 0.63 -8.62
CA ALA A 252 5.70 1.81 -7.91
C ALA A 252 5.97 1.53 -6.41
N LEU A 253 6.68 0.44 -6.14
CA LEU A 253 7.03 -0.01 -4.79
C LEU A 253 7.99 0.98 -4.13
N GLY A 254 7.69 1.34 -2.88
CA GLY A 254 8.45 2.34 -2.14
C GLY A 254 7.68 2.86 -0.93
N GLY A 255 8.41 3.53 -0.02
CA GLY A 255 7.83 4.07 1.21
C GLY A 255 7.46 2.99 2.24
N VAL A 256 6.56 3.35 3.15
CA VAL A 256 6.09 2.51 4.27
C VAL A 256 4.60 2.23 4.06
N ASN A 257 4.30 1.22 3.26
CA ASN A 257 2.95 0.69 3.03
C ASN A 257 3.01 -0.85 2.99
N ASP A 258 1.86 -1.49 3.20
CA ASP A 258 1.78 -2.94 3.30
C ASP A 258 2.19 -3.66 2.00
N VAL A 259 1.90 -3.08 0.82
CA VAL A 259 2.32 -3.65 -0.47
C VAL A 259 3.84 -3.74 -0.56
N THR A 260 4.53 -2.66 -0.23
CA THR A 260 6.00 -2.58 -0.29
C THR A 260 6.65 -3.47 0.76
N VAL A 261 6.08 -3.54 1.97
CA VAL A 261 6.60 -4.43 3.03
C VAL A 261 6.36 -5.90 2.65
N GLY A 262 5.17 -6.22 2.10
CA GLY A 262 4.82 -7.53 1.57
C GLY A 262 5.78 -7.96 0.47
N ALA A 263 6.03 -7.10 -0.52
CA ALA A 263 7.00 -7.35 -1.59
C ALA A 263 8.41 -7.63 -1.05
N LYS A 264 8.91 -6.79 -0.14
CA LYS A 264 10.23 -6.99 0.49
C LYS A 264 10.33 -8.33 1.20
N ARG A 265 9.26 -8.75 1.88
CA ARG A 265 9.20 -10.02 2.60
C ARG A 265 9.08 -11.22 1.68
N ALA A 266 8.19 -11.18 0.69
CA ALA A 266 7.98 -12.28 -0.26
C ALA A 266 9.23 -12.48 -1.12
N PHE A 267 9.81 -11.40 -1.62
CA PHE A 267 10.97 -11.46 -2.48
C PHE A 267 12.30 -11.54 -1.72
N GLY A 268 12.35 -11.17 -0.44
CA GLY A 268 13.59 -11.23 0.36
C GLY A 268 14.65 -10.21 -0.07
N ILE A 269 14.23 -9.06 -0.61
CA ILE A 269 15.12 -7.98 -1.06
C ILE A 269 14.52 -6.61 -0.75
N GLY A 270 15.38 -5.61 -0.52
CA GLY A 270 14.95 -4.24 -0.18
C GLY A 270 15.09 -3.22 -1.32
N ASP A 271 15.80 -3.57 -2.39
CA ASP A 271 16.09 -2.69 -3.51
C ASP A 271 14.86 -2.49 -4.42
N PRO A 272 14.40 -1.25 -4.65
CA PRO A 272 13.18 -0.99 -5.43
C PRO A 272 13.21 -1.55 -6.85
N LEU A 273 14.33 -1.44 -7.58
CA LEU A 273 14.41 -1.92 -8.96
C LEU A 273 14.31 -3.45 -9.02
N LEU A 274 14.96 -4.14 -8.10
CA LEU A 274 14.90 -5.59 -8.00
C LEU A 274 13.53 -6.08 -7.49
N LEU A 275 12.84 -5.29 -6.67
CA LEU A 275 11.45 -5.58 -6.28
C LEU A 275 10.51 -5.52 -7.48
N GLU A 276 10.58 -4.48 -8.29
CA GLU A 276 9.75 -4.34 -9.51
C GLU A 276 10.01 -5.47 -10.51
N ARG A 277 11.28 -5.81 -10.72
CA ARG A 277 11.65 -6.93 -11.59
C ARG A 277 11.07 -8.25 -11.10
N ARG A 278 11.23 -8.57 -9.80
CA ARG A 278 10.71 -9.82 -9.22
C ARG A 278 9.19 -9.88 -9.21
N ALA A 279 8.52 -8.74 -9.01
CA ALA A 279 7.08 -8.65 -9.16
C ALA A 279 6.65 -8.98 -10.60
N SER A 280 7.33 -8.40 -11.60
CA SER A 280 7.07 -8.73 -13.01
C SER A 280 7.33 -10.21 -13.33
N ASP A 281 8.42 -10.79 -12.81
CA ASP A 281 8.74 -12.20 -13.01
C ASP A 281 7.67 -13.12 -12.38
N LEU A 282 7.19 -12.79 -11.17
CA LEU A 282 6.12 -13.53 -10.50
C LEU A 282 4.80 -13.42 -11.27
N ALA A 283 4.38 -12.22 -11.67
CA ALA A 283 3.15 -12.02 -12.45
C ALA A 283 3.22 -12.78 -13.78
N GLY A 284 4.36 -12.71 -14.47
CA GLY A 284 4.60 -13.45 -15.71
C GLY A 284 4.53 -14.97 -15.52
N ALA A 285 5.13 -15.50 -14.45
CA ALA A 285 5.09 -16.93 -14.13
C ALA A 285 3.68 -17.43 -13.79
N CYS A 286 2.87 -16.59 -13.13
CA CYS A 286 1.47 -16.90 -12.82
C CYS A 286 0.53 -16.67 -14.02
N GLY A 287 0.96 -15.99 -15.08
CA GLY A 287 0.11 -15.63 -16.21
C GLY A 287 -0.95 -14.57 -15.88
N ILE A 288 -0.69 -13.72 -14.88
CA ILE A 288 -1.65 -12.72 -14.37
C ILE A 288 -1.18 -11.28 -14.66
N PRO A 289 -2.09 -10.30 -14.67
CA PRO A 289 -1.72 -8.89 -14.75
C PRO A 289 -0.82 -8.45 -13.59
N LEU A 290 0.11 -7.52 -13.84
CA LEU A 290 1.04 -7.05 -12.81
C LEU A 290 0.32 -6.41 -11.62
N GLU A 291 -0.70 -5.58 -11.90
CA GLU A 291 -1.49 -4.88 -10.90
C GLU A 291 -2.21 -5.80 -9.90
N THR A 292 -2.43 -7.07 -10.25
CA THR A 292 -2.97 -8.09 -9.33
C THR A 292 -2.11 -8.22 -8.07
N LEU A 293 -0.78 -8.12 -8.22
CA LEU A 293 0.13 -8.27 -7.10
C LEU A 293 -0.01 -7.14 -6.07
N ASP A 294 -0.59 -6.00 -6.44
CA ASP A 294 -0.81 -4.89 -5.52
C ASP A 294 -1.70 -5.28 -4.34
N LEU A 295 -2.92 -5.71 -4.63
CA LEU A 295 -3.87 -6.13 -3.61
C LEU A 295 -3.46 -7.46 -2.98
N GLY A 296 -2.94 -8.40 -3.77
CA GLY A 296 -2.47 -9.69 -3.25
C GLY A 296 -1.37 -9.54 -2.19
N LEU A 297 -0.35 -8.70 -2.45
CA LEU A 297 0.71 -8.44 -1.46
C LEU A 297 0.21 -7.63 -0.26
N HIS A 298 -0.74 -6.71 -0.46
CA HIS A 298 -1.39 -5.98 0.62
C HIS A 298 -2.07 -6.93 1.61
N ASN A 299 -2.99 -7.76 1.12
CA ASN A 299 -3.77 -8.69 1.93
C ASN A 299 -2.87 -9.72 2.62
N TRP A 300 -1.92 -10.29 1.87
CA TRP A 300 -0.96 -11.24 2.43
C TRP A 300 -0.12 -10.64 3.56
N GLN A 301 0.36 -9.40 3.38
CA GLN A 301 1.13 -8.68 4.39
C GLN A 301 0.31 -8.41 5.65
N ARG A 302 -0.96 -7.99 5.49
CA ARG A 302 -1.86 -7.70 6.61
C ARG A 302 -2.28 -8.96 7.35
N GLY A 303 -2.43 -10.07 6.64
CA GLY A 303 -3.02 -11.30 7.15
C GLY A 303 -4.54 -11.26 7.27
N GLU A 304 -5.17 -10.21 6.76
CA GLU A 304 -6.61 -9.99 6.67
C GLU A 304 -6.90 -9.52 5.24
N ARG A 305 -7.94 -10.08 4.62
CA ARG A 305 -8.34 -9.74 3.26
C ARG A 305 -9.10 -8.42 3.27
N ASP A 306 -8.63 -7.45 2.48
CA ASP A 306 -9.44 -6.32 2.03
C ASP A 306 -10.17 -6.75 0.76
N THR A 307 -11.50 -6.68 0.78
CA THR A 307 -12.35 -7.13 -0.34
C THR A 307 -12.51 -6.04 -1.42
N VAL A 308 -12.14 -4.80 -1.09
CA VAL A 308 -12.14 -3.63 -1.98
C VAL A 308 -13.45 -3.51 -2.78
N GLY A 309 -14.57 -3.82 -2.13
CA GLY A 309 -15.92 -3.66 -2.68
C GLY A 309 -16.57 -4.90 -3.30
N LEU A 310 -15.93 -6.07 -3.26
CA LEU A 310 -16.52 -7.33 -3.77
C LEU A 310 -17.50 -8.00 -2.79
N GLY A 311 -17.46 -7.61 -1.51
CA GLY A 311 -18.28 -8.21 -0.45
C GLY A 311 -17.62 -9.43 0.20
N VAL A 312 -18.18 -9.86 1.33
CA VAL A 312 -17.57 -10.86 2.24
C VAL A 312 -17.58 -12.29 1.70
N ASP A 313 -18.50 -12.61 0.79
CA ASP A 313 -18.66 -13.96 0.23
C ASP A 313 -17.85 -14.18 -1.05
N SER A 314 -17.05 -13.18 -1.46
CA SER A 314 -16.22 -13.29 -2.65
C SER A 314 -15.01 -14.16 -2.38
N GLU A 315 -14.90 -15.25 -3.13
CA GLU A 315 -13.78 -16.17 -3.08
C GLU A 315 -13.07 -16.24 -4.45
N PRO A 316 -11.75 -16.46 -4.47
CA PRO A 316 -11.04 -16.65 -5.71
C PRO A 316 -11.52 -17.92 -6.42
N GLU A 317 -11.45 -17.91 -7.74
CA GLU A 317 -11.73 -19.10 -8.53
C GLU A 317 -10.68 -20.20 -8.23
N PRO A 318 -11.10 -21.46 -8.04
CA PRO A 318 -10.17 -22.55 -7.72
C PRO A 318 -9.05 -22.73 -8.76
N GLU A 319 -9.34 -22.48 -10.05
CA GLU A 319 -8.36 -22.55 -11.13
C GLU A 319 -7.29 -21.47 -11.03
N ALA A 320 -7.67 -20.24 -10.64
CA ALA A 320 -6.73 -19.16 -10.39
C ALA A 320 -5.80 -19.48 -9.23
N VAL A 321 -6.36 -20.03 -8.14
CA VAL A 321 -5.57 -20.51 -6.99
C VAL A 321 -4.59 -21.58 -7.42
N ALA A 322 -5.05 -22.59 -8.16
CA ALA A 322 -4.20 -23.69 -8.65
C ALA A 322 -3.08 -23.19 -9.57
N GLY A 323 -3.36 -22.23 -10.46
CA GLY A 323 -2.38 -21.63 -11.36
C GLY A 323 -1.26 -20.91 -10.59
N VAL A 324 -1.62 -20.10 -9.60
CA VAL A 324 -0.62 -19.41 -8.76
C VAL A 324 0.15 -20.40 -7.88
N GLN A 325 -0.52 -21.40 -7.31
CA GLN A 325 0.13 -22.46 -6.52
C GLN A 325 1.16 -23.24 -7.36
N ALA A 326 0.82 -23.59 -8.60
CA ALA A 326 1.73 -24.26 -9.52
C ALA A 326 2.98 -23.41 -9.81
N ALA A 327 2.82 -22.11 -10.07
CA ALA A 327 3.96 -21.18 -10.24
C ALA A 327 4.84 -21.09 -8.97
N LEU A 328 4.22 -21.22 -7.80
CA LEU A 328 4.89 -21.25 -6.52
C LEU A 328 5.47 -22.63 -6.14
N GLY A 329 5.27 -23.66 -6.96
CA GLY A 329 5.77 -25.02 -6.71
C GLY A 329 5.12 -25.69 -5.50
N LEU A 330 3.81 -25.44 -5.31
CA LEU A 330 2.96 -26.03 -4.28
C LEU A 330 2.13 -27.20 -4.79
#